data_AF-A0A1B1C6X1-F1
#
_entry.id   AF-A0A1B1C6X1-F1
#
_cell.length_a   1.000
_cell.length_b   1.000
_cell.length_c   1.000
_cell.angle_alpha   90.00
_cell.angle_beta   90.00
_cell.angle_gamma   90.00
#
_symmetry.space_group_name_H-M   'P 1'
#
loop_
_entity.id
_entity.type
_entity.pdbx_description
1 polymer ?
#
loop_
_entity_poly.entity_id
_entity_poly.type
_entity_poly.pdbx_seq_one_letter_code
_entity_poly.pdbx_strand_id
1 'polypeptide(L)'
;MESFRDIIGGETGESETMEKFFHSDVREIDAFEEFLRSDWQLFDCRIDGSASQAVAMTAIQAYYHKTQSLWGGYPENYILAVREKVPAAKSLAAIMEKLDHVDKDEIIALVGYNDGGLISLSSKIWPPQQGAKSADWWIGKFAL
;
A
#
# COMPACT_ATOMS: atom_id res chain seq x y z
N MET A 1 -42.90 35.57 -5.22
CA MET A 1 -43.29 35.14 -3.86
C MET A 1 -44.18 33.92 -4.07
N GLU A 2 -43.85 32.70 -3.67
CA GLU A 2 -42.89 32.22 -2.68
C GLU A 2 -42.18 30.95 -3.17
N SER A 3 -40.91 30.88 -2.79
CA SER A 3 -40.00 29.75 -2.97
C SER A 3 -40.24 28.75 -1.84
N PHE A 4 -40.48 27.49 -2.18
CA PHE A 4 -40.49 26.37 -1.22
C PHE A 4 -39.37 25.39 -1.57
N ARG A 5 -38.72 24.93 -0.49
CA ARG A 5 -37.43 24.24 -0.40
C ARG A 5 -37.48 22.76 -0.81
N ASP A 6 -36.28 22.17 -0.78
CA ASP A 6 -35.89 20.76 -0.80
C ASP A 6 -35.50 20.30 -2.23
N ILE A 7 -34.34 19.67 -2.52
CA ILE A 7 -33.62 18.61 -1.80
C ILE A 7 -32.12 18.61 -2.20
N ILE A 8 -31.24 18.65 -1.20
CA ILE A 8 -29.96 17.94 -1.02
C ILE A 8 -29.17 17.53 -2.29
N GLY A 9 -28.10 18.28 -2.57
CA GLY A 9 -26.92 17.76 -3.27
C GLY A 9 -25.75 17.79 -2.29
N GLY A 10 -25.65 16.75 -1.46
CA GLY A 10 -24.50 16.54 -0.60
C GLY A 10 -23.28 16.27 -1.44
N GLU A 11 -22.42 17.28 -1.60
CA GLU A 11 -21.02 17.05 -1.90
C GLU A 11 -20.40 16.48 -0.62
N THR A 12 -20.53 15.18 -0.42
CA THR A 12 -19.61 14.45 0.44
C THR A 12 -18.27 14.52 -0.25
N GLY A 13 -17.51 15.58 0.05
CA GLY A 13 -16.07 15.53 -0.04
C GLY A 13 -15.61 14.44 0.91
N GLU A 14 -15.64 13.19 0.45
CA GLU A 14 -14.74 12.19 0.96
C GLU A 14 -13.36 12.79 0.73
N SER A 15 -12.70 13.20 1.81
CA SER A 15 -11.29 13.46 1.75
C SER A 15 -10.69 12.12 1.35
N GLU A 16 -10.38 11.94 0.07
CA GLU A 16 -9.92 10.67 -0.50
C GLU A 16 -8.59 10.31 0.16
N THR A 17 -8.66 9.55 1.24
CA THR A 17 -7.51 9.08 2.02
C THR A 17 -6.96 7.80 1.40
N MET A 18 -5.65 7.60 1.48
CA MET A 18 -4.98 6.36 1.07
C MET A 18 -5.69 5.11 1.62
N GLU A 19 -5.93 4.16 0.73
CA GLU A 19 -6.49 2.84 1.02
C GLU A 19 -5.47 1.95 1.73
N LYS A 20 -5.91 1.24 2.77
CA LYS A 20 -5.06 0.41 3.65
C LYS A 20 -5.69 -0.94 3.90
N PHE A 21 -5.03 -2.03 3.52
CA PHE A 21 -5.53 -3.39 3.75
C PHE A 21 -4.48 -4.28 4.40
N PHE A 22 -4.92 -5.13 5.32
CA PHE A 22 -4.09 -6.11 6.01
C PHE A 22 -4.24 -7.49 5.38
N HIS A 23 -3.10 -8.12 5.11
CA HIS A 23 -2.97 -9.43 4.50
C HIS A 23 -2.16 -10.34 5.41
N SER A 24 -2.74 -11.48 5.78
CA SER A 24 -2.12 -12.41 6.76
C SER A 24 -2.22 -13.88 6.34
N ASP A 25 -2.85 -14.16 5.20
CA ASP A 25 -2.92 -15.50 4.62
C ASP A 25 -2.00 -15.58 3.40
N VAL A 26 -1.25 -16.68 3.27
CA VAL A 26 -0.37 -16.91 2.13
C VAL A 26 -1.11 -16.83 0.79
N ARG A 27 -2.39 -17.22 0.74
CA ARG A 27 -3.22 -17.16 -0.47
C ARG A 27 -3.49 -15.73 -0.92
N GLU A 28 -3.59 -14.78 0.01
CA GLU A 28 -3.73 -13.36 -0.31
C GLU A 28 -2.43 -12.82 -0.92
N ILE A 29 -1.29 -13.30 -0.42
CA ILE A 29 0.04 -12.96 -0.94
C ILE A 29 0.24 -13.53 -2.35
N ASP A 30 -0.17 -14.77 -2.58
CA ASP A 30 -0.14 -15.40 -3.90
C ASP A 30 -1.00 -14.64 -4.91
N ALA A 31 -2.18 -14.16 -4.48
CA ALA A 31 -3.05 -13.33 -5.32
C ALA A 31 -2.40 -11.98 -5.69
N PHE A 32 -1.64 -11.37 -4.76
CA PHE A 32 -0.83 -10.18 -5.07
C PHE A 32 0.24 -10.48 -6.10
N GLU A 33 1.01 -11.55 -5.92
CA GLU A 33 2.08 -11.91 -6.84
C GLU A 33 1.53 -12.17 -8.25
N GLU A 34 0.44 -12.92 -8.36
CA GLU A 34 -0.23 -13.21 -9.64
C GLU A 34 -0.72 -11.93 -10.33
N PHE A 35 -1.39 -11.05 -9.57
CA PHE A 35 -1.91 -9.78 -10.09
C PHE A 35 -0.78 -8.88 -10.62
N LEU A 36 0.35 -8.82 -9.90
CA LEU A 36 1.46 -7.92 -10.22
C LEU A 36 2.35 -8.46 -11.34
N ARG A 37 2.41 -9.77 -11.56
CA ARG A 37 3.37 -10.42 -12.47
C ARG A 37 3.37 -9.90 -13.90
N SER A 38 2.22 -9.47 -14.42
CA SER A 38 2.07 -9.21 -15.86
C SER A 38 2.57 -7.83 -16.30
N ASP A 39 2.45 -6.81 -15.44
CA ASP A 39 2.61 -5.41 -15.84
C ASP A 39 3.01 -4.51 -14.67
N TRP A 40 3.74 -5.06 -13.70
CA TRP A 40 4.28 -4.28 -12.59
C TRP A 40 5.76 -4.57 -12.41
N GLN A 41 6.45 -3.56 -11.93
CA GLN A 41 7.85 -3.63 -11.52
C GLN A 41 7.89 -3.55 -10.00
N LEU A 42 8.66 -4.43 -9.36
CA LEU A 42 8.85 -4.41 -7.92
C LEU A 42 10.19 -3.82 -7.54
N PHE A 43 10.17 -3.06 -6.46
CA PHE A 43 11.34 -2.49 -5.84
C PHE A 43 11.35 -2.82 -4.35
N ASP A 44 12.50 -3.24 -3.83
CA ASP A 44 12.76 -3.32 -2.39
C ASP A 44 13.39 -1.98 -1.97
N CYS A 45 12.66 -1.23 -1.14
CA CYS A 45 12.98 0.16 -0.79
C CYS A 45 13.24 0.28 0.71
N ARG A 46 14.29 1.02 1.08
CA ARG A 46 14.50 1.43 2.47
C ARG A 46 13.42 2.40 2.91
N ILE A 47 12.93 2.26 4.14
CA ILE A 47 11.87 3.12 4.67
C ILE A 47 12.28 4.60 4.74
N ASP A 48 13.56 4.88 4.97
CA ASP A 48 14.12 6.23 4.97
C ASP A 48 14.35 6.81 3.56
N GLY A 49 14.17 6.00 2.51
CA GLY A 49 14.41 6.39 1.11
C GLY A 49 15.88 6.41 0.69
N SER A 50 16.80 5.92 1.52
CA SER A 50 18.24 5.91 1.22
C SER A 50 18.62 4.99 0.06
N ALA A 51 17.85 3.91 -0.16
CA ALA A 51 18.07 2.98 -1.26
C ALA A 51 16.76 2.38 -1.77
N SER A 52 16.76 2.04 -3.06
CA SER A 52 15.70 1.30 -3.74
C SER A 52 16.32 0.47 -4.85
N GLN A 53 15.98 -0.80 -4.92
CA GLN A 53 16.51 -1.72 -5.93
C GLN A 53 15.39 -2.56 -6.55
N ALA A 54 15.49 -2.82 -7.85
CA ALA A 54 14.54 -3.70 -8.53
C ALA A 54 14.67 -5.14 -8.00
N VAL A 55 13.55 -5.82 -7.80
CA VAL A 55 13.48 -7.20 -7.31
C VAL A 55 12.51 -8.04 -8.13
N ALA A 56 12.67 -9.36 -8.08
CA ALA A 56 11.75 -10.29 -8.72
C ALA A 56 10.40 -10.35 -7.99
N MET A 57 9.35 -10.82 -8.68
CA MET A 57 8.00 -10.97 -8.10
C MET A 57 7.97 -11.82 -6.83
N THR A 58 8.80 -12.87 -6.78
CA THR A 58 8.96 -13.75 -5.62
C THR A 58 9.45 -13.04 -4.35
N ALA A 59 9.92 -11.79 -4.46
CA ALA A 59 10.29 -10.96 -3.32
C ALA A 59 9.09 -10.66 -2.41
N ILE A 60 7.85 -10.66 -2.91
CA ILE A 60 6.66 -10.42 -2.08
C ILE A 60 6.50 -11.57 -1.06
N GLN A 61 6.56 -12.82 -1.51
CA GLN A 61 6.51 -13.98 -0.62
C GLN A 61 7.69 -13.99 0.36
N ALA A 62 8.91 -13.73 -0.12
CA ALA A 62 10.10 -13.67 0.73
C ALA A 62 9.96 -12.58 1.83
N TYR A 63 9.42 -11.42 1.45
CA TYR A 63 9.18 -10.32 2.38
C TYR A 63 8.09 -10.68 3.39
N TYR A 64 6.97 -11.27 2.95
CA TYR A 64 5.91 -11.77 3.83
C TYR A 64 6.46 -12.77 4.87
N HIS A 65 7.26 -13.75 4.45
CA HIS A 65 7.90 -14.70 5.38
C HIS A 65 8.82 -13.99 6.39
N LYS A 66 9.55 -12.95 5.97
CA LYS A 66 10.38 -12.14 6.88
C LYS A 66 9.53 -11.45 7.95
N THR A 67 8.32 -11.00 7.61
CA THR A 67 7.44 -10.31 8.58
C THR A 67 7.02 -11.20 9.76
N GLN A 68 6.89 -12.51 9.53
CA GLN A 68 6.53 -13.49 10.57
C GLN A 68 7.59 -13.60 11.67
N SER A 69 8.79 -13.09 11.42
CA SER A 69 9.92 -13.10 12.36
C SER A 69 10.19 -11.74 13.00
N LEU A 70 9.36 -10.71 12.76
CA LEU A 70 9.59 -9.36 13.29
C LEU A 70 9.35 -9.26 14.80
N TRP A 71 8.34 -9.98 15.33
CA TRP A 71 8.04 -10.10 16.78
C TRP A 71 8.07 -8.75 17.52
N GLY A 72 7.36 -7.76 17.00
CA GLY A 72 7.31 -6.40 17.54
C GLY A 72 8.38 -5.45 17.00
N GLY A 73 9.36 -5.96 16.24
CA GLY A 73 10.29 -5.16 15.47
C GLY A 73 9.61 -4.48 14.28
N TYR A 74 10.08 -3.28 13.93
CA TYR A 74 9.57 -2.57 12.77
C TYR A 74 10.29 -3.01 11.49
N PRO A 75 9.59 -3.06 10.35
CA PRO A 75 10.27 -3.29 9.07
C PRO A 75 11.27 -2.16 8.80
N GLU A 76 12.39 -2.48 8.17
CA GLU A 76 13.37 -1.49 7.69
C GLU A 76 13.21 -1.15 6.20
N ASN A 77 12.50 -2.04 5.49
CA ASN A 77 12.25 -1.93 4.06
C ASN A 77 10.75 -2.08 3.81
N TYR A 78 10.29 -1.69 2.63
CA TYR A 78 8.97 -1.99 2.07
C TYR A 78 9.10 -2.38 0.60
N ILE A 79 8.15 -3.16 0.09
CA ILE A 79 8.09 -3.48 -1.35
C ILE A 79 7.22 -2.43 -2.03
N LEU A 80 7.71 -1.85 -3.11
CA LEU A 80 6.99 -0.90 -3.94
C LEU A 80 6.72 -1.50 -5.30
N ALA A 81 5.44 -1.65 -5.65
CA ALA A 81 5.01 -2.03 -6.98
C ALA A 81 4.61 -0.78 -7.76
N VAL A 82 5.15 -0.64 -8.97
CA VAL A 82 4.81 0.45 -9.90
C VAL A 82 4.57 -0.07 -11.31
N ARG A 83 3.61 0.48 -12.04
CA ARG A 83 3.37 0.13 -13.45
C ARG A 83 4.20 0.98 -14.43
N GLU A 84 4.10 2.30 -14.34
CA GLU A 84 4.64 3.18 -15.38
C GLU A 84 6.04 3.71 -15.08
N LYS A 85 6.17 4.49 -14.00
CA LYS A 85 7.41 5.25 -13.73
C LYS A 85 8.15 4.64 -12.55
N VAL A 86 9.39 4.23 -12.80
CA VAL A 86 10.33 3.87 -11.75
C VAL A 86 10.55 5.10 -10.85
N PRO A 87 10.14 5.04 -9.58
CA PRO A 87 10.34 6.15 -8.67
C PRO A 87 11.82 6.23 -8.32
N ALA A 88 12.34 7.45 -8.17
CA ALA A 88 13.57 7.64 -7.41
C ALA A 88 13.36 7.08 -6.00
N ALA A 89 14.45 6.65 -5.34
CA ALA A 89 14.37 6.18 -3.97
C ALA A 89 13.61 7.21 -3.12
N LYS A 90 12.54 6.75 -2.48
CA LYS A 90 11.58 7.55 -1.72
C LYS A 90 11.40 6.91 -0.36
N SER A 91 11.23 7.72 0.66
CA SER A 91 10.86 7.22 1.98
C SER A 91 9.43 6.69 1.95
N LEU A 92 9.09 5.78 2.87
CA LEU A 92 7.73 5.28 3.01
C LEU A 92 6.76 6.43 3.32
N ALA A 93 7.16 7.39 4.15
CA ALA A 93 6.38 8.58 4.45
C ALA A 93 6.03 9.39 3.17
N ALA A 94 6.99 9.58 2.26
CA ALA A 94 6.76 10.28 1.00
C ALA A 94 5.89 9.47 0.02
N ILE A 95 5.87 8.14 0.12
CA ILE A 95 4.94 7.29 -0.62
C ILE A 95 3.53 7.42 -0.04
N MET A 96 3.38 7.37 1.29
CA MET A 96 2.09 7.55 1.95
C MET A 96 1.46 8.89 1.61
N GLU A 97 2.22 9.99 1.72
CA GLU A 97 1.78 11.33 1.31
C GLU A 97 1.33 11.37 -0.15
N LYS A 98 2.06 10.70 -1.03
CA LYS A 98 1.69 10.61 -2.45
C LYS A 98 0.40 9.83 -2.68
N LEU A 99 0.14 8.78 -1.90
CA LEU A 99 -1.07 7.96 -2.03
C LEU A 99 -2.31 8.64 -1.42
N ASP A 100 -2.12 9.56 -0.47
CA ASP A 100 -3.18 10.45 0.05
C ASP A 100 -3.59 11.52 -0.95
N HIS A 101 -2.84 11.68 -2.04
CA HIS A 101 -3.23 12.50 -3.16
C HIS A 101 -3.68 11.59 -4.30
N VAL A 102 -4.81 11.93 -4.94
CA VAL A 102 -5.30 11.21 -6.12
C VAL A 102 -4.44 11.58 -7.33
N ASP A 103 -3.18 11.16 -7.29
CA ASP A 103 -2.34 11.09 -8.46
C ASP A 103 -2.70 9.82 -9.24
N LYS A 104 -2.66 9.92 -10.57
CA LYS A 104 -2.90 8.81 -11.51
C LYS A 104 -1.86 7.70 -11.44
N ASP A 105 -0.87 7.84 -10.57
CA ASP A 105 0.25 6.94 -10.51
C ASP A 105 -0.21 5.59 -9.95
N GLU A 106 -0.06 4.55 -10.78
CA GLU A 106 -0.41 3.19 -10.43
C GLU A 106 0.70 2.59 -9.56
N ILE A 107 0.54 2.85 -8.26
CA ILE A 107 1.47 2.48 -7.18
C ILE A 107 0.74 1.64 -6.14
N ILE A 108 1.41 0.59 -5.68
CA ILE A 108 1.02 -0.16 -4.48
C ILE A 108 2.27 -0.32 -3.60
N ALA A 109 2.19 0.06 -2.33
CA ALA A 109 3.25 -0.22 -1.37
C ALA A 109 2.82 -1.37 -0.45
N LEU A 110 3.70 -2.34 -0.23
CA LEU A 110 3.52 -3.44 0.70
C LEU A 110 4.49 -3.28 1.87
N VAL A 111 3.95 -3.06 3.06
CA VAL A 111 4.70 -2.78 4.28
C VAL A 111 4.51 -3.94 5.25
N GLY A 112 5.61 -4.43 5.83
CA GLY A 112 5.53 -5.51 6.80
C GLY A 112 4.87 -5.07 8.10
N TYR A 113 3.92 -5.86 8.59
CA TYR A 113 3.36 -5.69 9.91
C TYR A 113 4.24 -6.39 10.95
N ASN A 114 4.50 -5.72 12.08
CA ASN A 114 5.45 -6.13 13.10
C ASN A 114 5.10 -7.45 13.81
N ASP A 115 3.84 -7.86 13.76
CA ASP A 115 3.36 -9.15 14.30
C ASP A 115 3.05 -10.18 13.20
N GLY A 116 3.54 -9.94 11.99
CA GLY A 116 3.35 -10.80 10.82
C GLY A 116 2.22 -10.33 9.91
N GLY A 117 2.43 -10.48 8.60
CA GLY A 117 1.52 -10.00 7.57
C GLY A 117 2.03 -8.78 6.84
N LEU A 118 1.30 -8.39 5.80
CA LEU A 118 1.56 -7.20 5.01
C LEU A 118 0.40 -6.21 5.11
N ILE A 119 0.73 -4.93 5.16
CA ILE A 119 -0.19 -3.84 4.91
C ILE A 119 0.02 -3.42 3.46
N SER A 120 -1.00 -3.51 2.62
CA SER A 120 -0.99 -2.90 1.29
C SER A 120 -1.56 -1.49 1.35
N LEU A 121 -0.90 -0.57 0.66
CA LEU A 121 -1.22 0.85 0.57
C LEU A 121 -1.42 1.23 -0.89
N SER A 122 -2.50 1.94 -1.20
CA SER A 122 -2.77 2.43 -2.56
C SER A 122 -3.71 3.65 -2.55
N SER A 123 -3.78 4.39 -3.66
CA SER A 123 -4.70 5.52 -3.82
C SER A 123 -6.12 5.09 -4.25
N LYS A 124 -6.28 3.80 -4.59
CA LYS A 124 -7.55 3.17 -4.98
C LYS A 124 -7.52 1.69 -4.63
N ILE A 125 -8.69 1.05 -4.61
CA ILE A 125 -8.82 -0.39 -4.35
C ILE A 125 -8.44 -1.18 -5.60
N TRP A 126 -7.48 -2.10 -5.44
CA TRP A 126 -7.05 -3.04 -6.49
C TRP A 126 -7.69 -4.42 -6.32
N PRO A 127 -7.73 -5.25 -7.39
CA PRO A 127 -8.30 -6.59 -7.33
C PRO A 127 -7.84 -7.45 -6.13
N PRO A 128 -6.54 -7.56 -5.76
CA PRO A 128 -6.11 -8.34 -4.59
C PRO A 128 -6.52 -7.74 -3.24
N GLN A 129 -7.04 -6.51 -3.21
CA GLN A 129 -7.53 -5.83 -2.00
C GLN A 129 -9.06 -5.96 -1.84
N GLN A 130 -9.78 -6.38 -2.88
CA GLN A 130 -11.23 -6.49 -2.81
C GLN A 130 -11.66 -7.58 -1.82
N GLY A 131 -12.41 -7.20 -0.79
CA GLY A 131 -12.82 -8.09 0.29
C GLY A 131 -11.73 -8.39 1.32
N ALA A 132 -10.53 -7.78 1.19
CA ALA A 132 -9.49 -7.85 2.21
C ALA A 132 -9.89 -7.07 3.47
N LYS A 133 -9.25 -7.40 4.60
CA LYS A 133 -9.51 -6.72 5.87
C LYS A 133 -8.92 -5.30 5.84
N SER A 134 -9.75 -4.29 6.09
CA SER A 134 -9.27 -2.91 6.24
C SER A 134 -8.25 -2.80 7.39
N ALA A 135 -7.24 -1.96 7.18
CA ALA A 135 -6.19 -1.64 8.13
C ALA A 135 -6.27 -0.19 8.64
N ASP A 136 -7.48 0.35 8.85
CA ASP A 136 -7.71 1.72 9.36
C ASP A 136 -7.02 2.01 10.70
N TRP A 137 -6.82 0.97 11.51
CA TRP A 137 -6.12 1.03 12.79
C TRP A 137 -4.61 1.26 12.66
N TRP A 138 -4.03 1.04 11.47
CA TRP A 138 -2.61 1.21 11.22
C TRP A 138 -2.29 2.66 10.85
N ILE A 139 -1.34 3.24 11.59
CA ILE A 139 -0.97 4.66 11.51
C ILE A 139 0.45 4.90 10.98
N GLY A 140 1.11 3.89 10.41
CA GLY A 140 2.46 4.07 9.86
C GLY A 140 3.57 4.10 10.91
N LYS A 141 3.70 3.04 11.73
CA LYS A 141 4.87 2.89 12.60
C LYS A 141 5.94 2.03 11.91
N PHE A 142 7.13 2.57 11.74
CA PHE A 142 8.24 1.93 11.04
C PHE A 142 9.60 2.37 11.62
N ALA A 143 10.67 1.61 11.31
CA ALA A 143 12.02 1.96 11.74
C ALA A 143 12.47 3.24 11.02
N LEU A 144 12.84 4.26 11.81
CA LEU A 144 13.41 5.53 11.34
C LEU A 144 14.93 5.45 11.26
#